data_AF-A0A1T2L8N9-F1
#
_entry.id   AF-A0A1T2L8N9-F1
#
_cell.length_a   1.000
_cell.length_b   1.000
_cell.length_c   1.000
_cell.angle_alpha   90.00
_cell.angle_beta   90.00
_cell.angle_gamma   90.00
#
_symmetry.space_group_name_H-M   'P 1'
#
loop_
_entity.id
_entity.type
_entity.pdbx_description
1 polymer ?
#
loop_
_entity_poly.entity_id
_entity_poly.type
_entity_poly.pdbx_seq_one_letter_code
_entity_poly.pdbx_strand_id
1 'polypeptide(L)'
;MFFGVNQIFGSIFVLLAVWYLGPAAGALCAIIVHSYTIYLWGHPYAFIGFVLEALMVGVLLRWRIRNIFIADIIYWLLIGVWLVPLFYGHYIGLPETQVTLIMLKQPANGLLNALTASLIIFLAQRWLKTSNKVSLRYALFTFIMVTVAFSLYAAANLITRYTFENSQKDVTENLHTFGSHIDNELRHFLRDLPASMRQLDRTAASGDLPVNLDKQYIIDTLWRLERSNESQVIASKHETAAPLTTPFPCNNSTSITLQENQLYVSFLTGDRCLIGSLPASRLEQFLNLQAVEEGVVVFAVIDNHVVTSSLGNQVDAPFEGTSIPLSKNIYHLLPSGEMPKMRRYKLSHYIYELPKNDIINWQTIIKLSFSKHVDELQRIYIFIFSVMLGVILLVALIAYLLSNSLLYALTRLTTITADLPKKIEQRETISWPQSNIQG
;
A
#
# COMPACT_ATOMS: atom_id res chain seq x y z
N MET A 1 -1.82 8.07 -7.38
CA MET A 1 -0.60 7.23 -7.35
C MET A 1 -0.17 7.05 -5.91
N PHE A 2 -0.06 5.80 -5.46
CA PHE A 2 0.03 5.42 -4.04
C PHE A 2 1.24 4.48 -3.81
N PHE A 3 1.63 4.27 -2.55
CA PHE A 3 2.76 3.40 -2.15
C PHE A 3 4.14 3.80 -2.66
N GLY A 4 4.36 5.09 -2.93
CA GLY A 4 5.63 5.58 -3.49
C GLY A 4 5.81 5.30 -4.98
N VAL A 5 4.79 4.75 -5.66
CA VAL A 5 4.76 4.63 -7.12
C VAL A 5 4.33 5.99 -7.66
N ASN A 6 5.30 6.80 -8.08
CA ASN A 6 5.06 8.13 -8.68
C ASN A 6 5.22 8.10 -10.20
N GLN A 7 4.48 8.97 -10.89
CA GLN A 7 4.57 9.16 -12.33
C GLN A 7 5.67 10.18 -12.57
N ILE A 8 6.62 9.84 -13.42
CA ILE A 8 7.75 10.70 -13.73
C ILE A 8 7.52 11.28 -15.11
N PHE A 9 7.23 12.58 -15.16
CA PHE A 9 6.99 13.31 -16.41
C PHE A 9 8.26 13.91 -17.02
N GLY A 10 9.41 13.75 -16.36
CA GLY A 10 10.70 14.25 -16.85
C GLY A 10 11.05 13.77 -18.26
N SER A 11 10.68 12.53 -18.61
CA SER A 11 10.98 11.98 -19.93
C SER A 11 10.25 12.71 -21.07
N ILE A 12 9.19 13.49 -20.81
CA ILE A 12 8.55 14.32 -21.84
C ILE A 12 9.58 15.29 -22.43
N PHE A 13 10.29 16.02 -21.58
CA PHE A 13 11.28 17.01 -22.01
C PHE A 13 12.51 16.36 -22.63
N VAL A 14 12.91 15.20 -22.09
CA VAL A 14 14.00 14.39 -22.66
C VAL A 14 13.65 13.94 -24.08
N LEU A 15 12.44 13.42 -24.32
CA LEU A 15 12.00 12.98 -25.63
C LEU A 15 11.84 14.16 -26.63
N LEU A 16 11.44 15.34 -26.15
CA LEU A 16 11.47 16.56 -26.95
C LEU A 16 12.90 16.95 -27.34
N ALA A 17 13.86 16.85 -26.42
CA ALA A 17 15.27 17.11 -26.69
C ALA A 17 15.86 16.06 -27.66
N VAL A 18 15.51 14.78 -27.50
CA VAL A 18 15.87 13.70 -28.43
C VAL A 18 15.35 14.01 -29.83
N TRP A 19 14.09 14.43 -29.95
CA TRP A 19 13.49 14.78 -31.23
C TRP A 19 14.14 16.00 -31.90
N TYR A 20 14.43 17.05 -31.13
CA TYR A 20 14.94 18.32 -31.67
C TYR A 20 16.47 18.32 -31.88
N LEU A 21 17.23 17.82 -30.90
CA LEU A 21 18.70 17.89 -30.87
C LEU A 21 19.38 16.56 -31.27
N GLY A 22 18.65 15.44 -31.24
CA GLY A 22 19.17 14.11 -31.56
C GLY A 22 19.65 13.30 -30.35
N PRO A 23 20.18 12.08 -30.59
CA PRO A 23 20.40 11.07 -29.55
C PRO A 23 21.41 11.48 -28.47
N ALA A 24 22.55 12.08 -28.85
CA ALA A 24 23.60 12.43 -27.90
C ALA A 24 23.15 13.54 -26.93
N ALA A 25 22.55 14.62 -27.46
CA ALA A 25 22.01 15.70 -26.65
C ALA A 25 20.80 15.26 -25.81
N GLY A 26 19.94 14.41 -26.36
CA GLY A 26 18.84 13.79 -25.65
C GLY A 26 19.30 12.92 -24.48
N ALA A 27 20.36 12.15 -24.64
CA ALA A 27 20.95 11.34 -23.57
C ALA A 27 21.57 12.20 -22.46
N LEU A 28 22.28 13.28 -22.81
CA LEU A 28 22.77 14.25 -21.82
C LEU A 28 21.61 14.87 -21.03
N CYS A 29 20.53 15.25 -21.72
CA CYS A 29 19.32 15.74 -21.07
C CYS A 29 18.71 14.68 -20.13
N ALA A 30 18.66 13.41 -20.56
CA ALA A 30 18.19 12.29 -19.73
C ALA A 30 19.02 12.12 -18.46
N ILE A 31 20.36 12.20 -18.58
CA ILE A 31 21.27 12.09 -17.43
C ILE A 31 20.96 13.19 -16.40
N ILE A 32 20.82 14.43 -16.86
CA ILE A 32 20.53 15.56 -15.97
C ILE A 32 19.16 15.40 -15.31
N VAL A 33 18.11 15.20 -16.12
CA VAL A 33 16.71 15.15 -15.66
C VAL A 33 16.46 13.96 -14.73
N HIS A 34 17.03 12.79 -15.03
CA HIS A 34 16.77 11.57 -14.27
C HIS A 34 17.78 11.31 -13.15
N SER A 35 18.86 12.10 -13.01
CA SER A 35 19.82 11.94 -11.90
C SER A 35 19.16 11.95 -10.52
N TYR A 36 18.14 12.80 -10.33
CA TYR A 36 17.37 12.88 -9.08
C TYR A 36 16.62 11.58 -8.73
N THR A 37 16.33 10.73 -9.71
CA THR A 37 15.66 9.44 -9.44
C THR A 37 16.52 8.49 -8.61
N ILE A 38 17.85 8.64 -8.66
CA ILE A 38 18.80 7.88 -7.83
C ILE A 38 18.55 8.19 -6.35
N TYR A 39 18.46 9.48 -6.01
CA TYR A 39 18.14 9.91 -4.66
C TYR A 39 16.71 9.53 -4.27
N LEU A 40 15.74 9.75 -5.16
CA LEU A 40 14.33 9.49 -4.89
C LEU A 40 14.03 8.03 -4.52
N TRP A 41 14.72 7.08 -5.17
CA TRP A 41 14.47 5.64 -5.00
C TRP A 41 15.59 4.90 -4.25
N GLY A 42 16.70 5.58 -3.94
CA GLY A 42 17.85 5.01 -3.24
C GLY A 42 18.67 4.03 -4.08
N HIS A 43 18.43 3.95 -5.40
CA HIS A 43 19.14 3.05 -6.31
C HIS A 43 19.15 3.57 -7.77
N PRO A 44 20.13 3.19 -8.60
CA PRO A 44 20.31 3.78 -9.94
C PRO A 44 19.53 3.13 -11.08
N TYR A 45 18.80 2.04 -10.84
CA TYR A 45 18.27 1.20 -11.93
C TYR A 45 17.27 1.89 -12.86
N ALA A 46 16.40 2.74 -12.31
CA ALA A 46 15.46 3.52 -13.10
C ALA A 46 16.15 4.59 -13.95
N PHE A 47 17.17 5.24 -13.38
CA PHE A 47 18.01 6.19 -14.08
C PHE A 47 18.65 5.53 -15.31
N ILE A 48 19.22 4.33 -15.16
CA ILE A 48 19.82 3.57 -16.27
C ILE A 48 18.76 3.30 -17.35
N GLY A 49 17.56 2.85 -16.94
CA GLY A 49 16.44 2.61 -17.86
C GLY A 49 16.03 3.86 -18.65
N PHE A 50 15.92 5.03 -18.01
CA PHE A 50 15.52 6.26 -18.70
C PHE A 50 16.61 6.82 -19.63
N VAL A 51 17.89 6.66 -19.28
CA VAL A 51 19.00 7.07 -20.17
C VAL A 51 19.05 6.17 -21.42
N LEU A 52 18.86 4.86 -21.24
CA LEU A 52 18.78 3.91 -22.36
C LEU A 52 17.55 4.16 -23.24
N GLU A 53 16.41 4.52 -22.66
CA GLU A 53 15.20 4.94 -23.38
C GLU A 53 15.53 6.10 -24.33
N ALA A 54 16.11 7.18 -23.80
CA ALA A 54 16.46 8.37 -24.58
C ALA A 54 17.45 8.08 -25.72
N LEU A 55 18.50 7.29 -25.43
CA LEU A 55 19.50 6.87 -26.42
C LEU A 55 18.86 6.04 -27.54
N MET A 56 18.13 4.98 -27.17
CA MET A 56 17.55 4.05 -28.13
C MET A 56 16.47 4.71 -28.98
N VAL A 57 15.57 5.47 -28.36
CA VAL A 57 14.55 6.24 -29.09
C VAL A 57 15.23 7.21 -30.06
N GLY A 58 16.27 7.93 -29.63
CA GLY A 58 17.01 8.84 -30.51
C GLY A 58 17.68 8.16 -31.70
N VAL A 59 18.27 6.98 -31.50
CA VAL A 59 18.86 6.16 -32.58
C VAL A 59 17.78 5.69 -33.55
N LEU A 60 16.65 5.17 -33.04
CA LEU A 60 15.53 4.72 -33.86
C LEU A 60 14.94 5.85 -34.71
N LEU A 61 14.84 7.07 -34.15
CA LEU A 61 14.39 8.27 -34.87
C LEU A 61 15.35 8.69 -35.98
N ARG A 62 16.66 8.55 -35.79
CA ARG A 62 17.68 8.86 -36.82
C ARG A 62 17.77 7.80 -37.90
N TRP A 63 17.40 6.56 -37.60
CA TRP A 63 17.46 5.47 -38.57
C TRP A 63 16.28 5.49 -39.55
N ARG A 64 15.08 5.10 -39.11
CA ARG A 64 13.87 5.00 -39.97
C ARG A 64 12.52 5.16 -39.25
N ILE A 65 12.48 5.12 -37.92
CA ILE A 65 11.22 5.20 -37.18
C ILE A 65 10.85 6.67 -37.00
N ARG A 66 9.81 7.15 -37.68
CA ARG A 66 9.44 8.58 -37.64
C ARG A 66 8.57 8.98 -36.46
N ASN A 67 8.02 8.01 -35.72
CA ASN A 67 7.09 8.25 -34.62
C ASN A 67 7.76 7.91 -33.29
N ILE A 68 7.88 8.92 -32.41
CA ILE A 68 8.48 8.79 -31.07
C ILE A 68 7.76 7.71 -30.27
N PHE A 69 6.43 7.68 -30.31
CA PHE A 69 5.64 6.69 -29.60
C PHE A 69 5.93 5.25 -30.06
N ILE A 70 6.12 5.03 -31.36
CA ILE A 70 6.47 3.69 -31.89
C ILE A 70 7.90 3.31 -31.48
N ALA A 71 8.84 4.26 -31.56
CA ALA A 71 10.21 4.03 -31.10
C ALA A 71 10.26 3.67 -29.60
N ASP A 72 9.42 4.31 -28.80
CA ASP A 72 9.28 4.06 -27.37
C ASP A 72 8.69 2.67 -27.08
N ILE A 73 7.63 2.26 -27.79
CA ILE A 73 7.10 0.88 -27.72
C ILE A 73 8.20 -0.15 -28.00
N ILE A 74 8.99 0.06 -29.05
CA ILE A 74 10.08 -0.85 -29.43
C ILE A 74 11.10 -0.96 -28.29
N TYR A 75 11.50 0.17 -27.71
CA TYR A 75 12.41 0.18 -26.57
C TYR A 75 11.86 -0.62 -25.38
N TRP A 76 10.62 -0.35 -24.97
CA TRP A 76 10.04 -1.02 -23.80
C TRP A 76 9.85 -2.52 -24.03
N LEU A 77 9.44 -2.95 -25.22
CA LEU A 77 9.27 -4.38 -25.53
C LEU A 77 10.58 -5.15 -25.63
N LEU A 78 11.65 -4.54 -26.14
CA LEU A 78 12.91 -5.23 -26.43
C LEU A 78 13.97 -5.08 -25.34
N ILE A 79 13.97 -3.98 -24.60
CA ILE A 79 15.03 -3.64 -23.64
C ILE A 79 14.43 -3.28 -22.28
N GLY A 80 13.58 -2.26 -22.24
CA GLY A 80 13.13 -1.65 -20.98
C GLY A 80 12.49 -2.63 -19.99
N VAL A 81 11.54 -3.46 -20.47
CA VAL A 81 10.86 -4.46 -19.62
C VAL A 81 11.84 -5.51 -19.08
N TRP A 82 12.83 -5.94 -19.86
CA TRP A 82 13.77 -6.99 -19.50
C TRP A 82 14.84 -6.54 -18.51
N LEU A 83 15.13 -5.24 -18.46
CA LEU A 83 15.99 -4.66 -17.42
C LEU A 83 15.36 -4.77 -16.03
N VAL A 84 14.03 -4.84 -15.92
CA VAL A 84 13.33 -4.87 -14.64
C VAL A 84 13.58 -6.16 -13.84
N PRO A 85 13.32 -7.38 -14.35
CA PRO A 85 13.61 -8.60 -13.59
C PRO A 85 15.10 -8.76 -13.27
N LEU A 86 16.00 -8.26 -14.14
CA LEU A 86 17.43 -8.21 -13.87
C LEU A 86 17.73 -7.32 -12.65
N PHE A 87 17.35 -6.05 -12.67
CA PHE A 87 17.70 -5.11 -11.62
C PHE A 87 16.90 -5.30 -10.32
N TYR A 88 15.60 -5.49 -10.44
CA TYR A 88 14.70 -5.53 -9.28
C TYR A 88 14.50 -6.95 -8.75
N GLY A 89 14.49 -7.96 -9.61
CA GLY A 89 14.40 -9.36 -9.20
C GLY A 89 15.76 -9.89 -8.74
N HIS A 90 16.76 -9.88 -9.60
CA HIS A 90 18.06 -10.51 -9.29
C HIS A 90 18.93 -9.66 -8.36
N TYR A 91 19.16 -8.37 -8.67
CA TYR A 91 20.09 -7.55 -7.85
C TYR A 91 19.48 -7.02 -6.54
N ILE A 92 18.20 -6.63 -6.53
CA ILE A 92 17.53 -6.17 -5.29
C ILE A 92 16.89 -7.33 -4.52
N GLY A 93 16.47 -8.41 -5.18
CA GLY A 93 15.76 -9.51 -4.53
C GLY A 93 14.30 -9.18 -4.21
N LEU A 94 13.62 -8.34 -5.02
CA LEU A 94 12.22 -8.03 -4.79
C LEU A 94 11.30 -9.24 -5.07
N PRO A 95 10.17 -9.37 -4.35
CA PRO A 95 9.16 -10.39 -4.64
C PRO A 95 8.63 -10.28 -6.07
N GLU A 96 8.26 -11.42 -6.65
CA GLU A 96 7.77 -11.51 -8.04
C GLU A 96 6.60 -10.57 -8.35
N THR A 97 5.67 -10.39 -7.39
CA THR A 97 4.55 -9.46 -7.53
C THR A 97 5.02 -8.01 -7.70
N GLN A 98 6.06 -7.60 -6.98
CA GLN A 98 6.62 -6.25 -7.08
C GLN A 98 7.38 -6.07 -8.39
N VAL A 99 8.14 -7.09 -8.81
CA VAL A 99 8.86 -7.07 -10.08
C VAL A 99 7.87 -6.95 -11.25
N THR A 100 6.82 -7.77 -11.25
CA THR A 100 5.74 -7.73 -12.27
C THR A 100 5.04 -6.37 -12.29
N LEU A 101 4.72 -5.80 -11.12
CA LEU A 101 4.13 -4.46 -11.05
C LEU A 101 5.04 -3.41 -11.68
N ILE A 102 6.35 -3.46 -11.40
CA ILE A 102 7.33 -2.54 -11.98
C ILE A 102 7.46 -2.77 -13.50
N MET A 103 7.47 -4.01 -13.97
CA MET A 103 7.54 -4.39 -15.40
C MET A 103 6.38 -3.80 -16.20
N LEU A 104 5.20 -3.69 -15.60
CA LEU A 104 4.02 -3.11 -16.25
C LEU A 104 3.97 -1.59 -16.08
N LYS A 105 4.35 -1.10 -14.90
CA LYS A 105 4.28 0.33 -14.59
C LYS A 105 5.31 1.16 -15.34
N GLN A 106 6.53 0.65 -15.55
CA GLN A 106 7.58 1.41 -16.23
C GLN A 106 7.26 1.71 -17.71
N PRO A 107 6.87 0.73 -18.54
CA PRO A 107 6.38 0.99 -19.90
C PRO A 107 5.18 1.91 -19.93
N ALA A 108 4.22 1.74 -19.00
CA ALA A 108 3.09 2.64 -18.92
C ALA A 108 3.55 4.11 -18.72
N ASN A 109 4.56 4.33 -17.86
CA ASN A 109 5.12 5.66 -17.68
C ASN A 109 5.81 6.21 -18.94
N GLY A 110 6.65 5.41 -19.61
CA GLY A 110 7.33 5.81 -20.84
C GLY A 110 6.36 6.14 -21.97
N LEU A 111 5.39 5.26 -22.21
CA LEU A 111 4.40 5.41 -23.27
C LEU A 111 3.54 6.66 -23.11
N LEU A 112 3.12 7.00 -21.89
CA LEU A 112 2.38 8.25 -21.63
C LEU A 112 3.25 9.47 -21.93
N ASN A 113 4.53 9.45 -21.54
CA ASN A 113 5.46 10.54 -21.81
C ASN A 113 5.71 10.69 -23.31
N ALA A 114 5.89 9.59 -24.04
CA ALA A 114 6.09 9.59 -25.48
C ALA A 114 4.87 10.11 -26.25
N LEU A 115 3.65 9.75 -25.84
CA LEU A 115 2.41 10.31 -26.41
C LEU A 115 2.29 11.80 -26.12
N THR A 116 2.62 12.22 -24.90
CA THR A 116 2.59 13.64 -24.53
C THR A 116 3.60 14.45 -25.34
N ALA A 117 4.83 13.96 -25.48
CA ALA A 117 5.85 14.56 -26.35
C ALA A 117 5.38 14.63 -27.81
N SER A 118 4.76 13.55 -28.31
CA SER A 118 4.23 13.49 -29.69
C SER A 118 3.12 14.52 -29.93
N LEU A 119 2.23 14.72 -28.95
CA LEU A 119 1.20 15.76 -28.98
C LEU A 119 1.81 17.16 -28.97
N ILE A 120 2.78 17.42 -28.09
CA ILE A 120 3.47 18.72 -28.00
C ILE A 120 4.15 19.04 -29.34
N ILE A 121 4.85 18.07 -29.94
CA ILE A 121 5.50 18.25 -31.24
C ILE A 121 4.48 18.57 -32.33
N PHE A 122 3.37 17.84 -32.37
CA PHE A 122 2.30 18.08 -33.34
C PHE A 122 1.74 19.52 -33.23
N LEU A 123 1.51 20.00 -32.01
CA LEU A 123 1.03 21.36 -31.76
C LEU A 123 2.10 22.41 -32.07
N ALA A 124 3.36 22.17 -31.69
CA ALA A 124 4.48 23.10 -31.85
C ALA A 124 4.86 23.34 -33.32
N GLN A 125 4.67 22.35 -34.20
CA GLN A 125 4.95 22.49 -35.64
C GLN A 125 4.13 23.61 -36.31
N ARG A 126 2.95 23.96 -35.76
CA ARG A 126 2.17 25.12 -36.22
C ARG A 126 2.92 26.45 -36.00
N TRP A 127 3.73 26.53 -34.96
CA TRP A 127 4.40 27.75 -34.50
C TRP A 127 5.85 27.84 -34.99
N LEU A 128 6.53 26.69 -35.13
CA LEU A 128 7.94 26.62 -35.50
C LEU A 128 8.22 26.93 -36.98
N LYS A 129 7.20 27.28 -37.79
CA LYS A 129 7.28 27.55 -39.24
C LYS A 129 8.13 26.53 -40.02
N THR A 130 8.26 25.30 -39.51
CA THR A 130 8.97 24.23 -40.19
C THR A 130 8.15 23.82 -41.41
N SER A 131 8.75 23.84 -42.61
CA SER A 131 8.05 23.59 -43.89
C SER A 131 7.55 22.15 -44.08
N ASN A 132 7.68 21.29 -43.06
CA ASN A 132 7.31 19.89 -43.15
C ASN A 132 5.81 19.73 -42.94
N LYS A 133 5.10 19.40 -44.03
CA LYS A 133 3.70 18.99 -43.96
C LYS A 133 3.58 17.70 -43.12
N VAL A 134 2.75 17.73 -42.08
CA VAL A 134 2.43 16.53 -41.30
C VAL A 134 1.58 15.59 -42.14
N SER A 135 1.95 14.31 -42.16
CA SER A 135 1.13 13.28 -42.83
C SER A 135 -0.20 13.09 -42.10
N LEU A 136 -1.33 13.08 -42.82
CA LEU A 136 -2.64 12.79 -42.25
C LEU A 136 -2.67 11.46 -41.48
N ARG A 137 -1.95 10.43 -41.98
CA ARG A 137 -1.75 9.16 -41.27
C ARG A 137 -1.18 9.35 -39.87
N TYR A 138 -0.12 10.14 -39.76
CA TYR A 138 0.55 10.42 -38.48
C TYR A 138 -0.37 11.20 -37.54
N ALA A 139 -1.10 12.19 -38.05
CA ALA A 139 -2.03 12.99 -37.27
C ALA A 139 -3.19 12.14 -36.72
N LEU A 140 -3.83 11.33 -37.57
CA LEU A 140 -4.92 10.44 -37.17
C LEU A 140 -4.46 9.40 -36.15
N PHE A 141 -3.33 8.75 -36.40
CA PHE A 141 -2.74 7.80 -35.45
C PHE A 141 -2.48 8.47 -34.09
N THR A 142 -1.81 9.62 -34.08
CA THR A 142 -1.47 10.34 -32.85
C THR A 142 -2.74 10.77 -32.09
N PHE A 143 -3.76 11.27 -32.78
CA PHE A 143 -5.01 11.70 -32.16
C PHE A 143 -5.78 10.53 -31.53
N ILE A 144 -5.90 9.41 -32.24
CA ILE A 144 -6.53 8.18 -31.71
C ILE A 144 -5.77 7.70 -30.48
N MET A 145 -4.44 7.60 -30.56
CA MET A 145 -3.62 7.09 -29.47
C MET A 145 -3.64 8.00 -28.24
N VAL A 146 -3.54 9.33 -28.42
CA VAL A 146 -3.64 10.30 -27.32
C VAL A 146 -5.01 10.18 -26.65
N THR A 147 -6.09 10.19 -27.42
CA THR A 147 -7.45 10.14 -26.87
C THR A 147 -7.68 8.86 -26.06
N VAL A 148 -7.32 7.71 -26.63
CA VAL A 148 -7.53 6.41 -25.96
C VAL A 148 -6.60 6.25 -24.77
N ALA A 149 -5.30 6.46 -24.93
CA ALA A 149 -4.35 6.24 -23.86
C ALA A 149 -4.61 7.17 -22.68
N PHE A 150 -4.78 8.48 -22.89
CA PHE A 150 -5.06 9.41 -21.79
C PHE A 150 -6.36 9.06 -21.06
N SER A 151 -7.40 8.64 -21.77
CA SER A 151 -8.65 8.18 -21.16
C SER A 151 -8.43 6.94 -20.28
N LEU A 152 -7.63 5.97 -20.75
CA LEU A 152 -7.27 4.79 -19.97
C LEU A 152 -6.42 5.13 -18.75
N TYR A 153 -5.44 6.03 -18.88
CA TYR A 153 -4.63 6.50 -17.75
C TYR A 153 -5.49 7.21 -16.71
N ALA A 154 -6.41 8.07 -17.14
CA ALA A 154 -7.33 8.77 -16.24
C ALA A 154 -8.23 7.77 -15.50
N ALA A 155 -8.84 6.82 -16.22
CA ALA A 155 -9.66 5.77 -15.64
C ALA A 155 -8.86 4.90 -14.66
N ALA A 156 -7.65 4.44 -15.04
CA ALA A 156 -6.77 3.66 -14.18
C ALA A 156 -6.40 4.40 -12.89
N ASN A 157 -6.06 5.69 -12.98
CA ASN A 157 -5.75 6.51 -11.81
C ASN A 157 -6.96 6.75 -10.91
N LEU A 158 -8.16 6.94 -11.49
CA LEU A 158 -9.39 7.12 -10.74
C LEU A 158 -9.78 5.84 -10.01
N ILE A 159 -9.75 4.69 -10.70
CA ILE A 159 -10.04 3.37 -10.13
C ILE A 159 -9.06 3.06 -9.01
N THR A 160 -7.75 3.17 -9.27
CA THR A 160 -6.72 2.89 -8.23
C THR A 160 -6.83 3.80 -7.01
N ARG A 161 -7.20 5.07 -7.20
CA ARG A 161 -7.47 6.00 -6.10
C ARG A 161 -8.69 5.60 -5.29
N TYR A 162 -9.79 5.31 -5.98
CA TYR A 162 -11.02 4.87 -5.35
C TYR A 162 -10.80 3.57 -4.55
N THR A 163 -10.14 2.57 -5.14
CA THR A 163 -9.81 1.31 -4.47
C THR A 163 -8.91 1.53 -3.25
N PHE A 164 -7.90 2.39 -3.34
CA PHE A 164 -7.01 2.68 -2.21
C PHE A 164 -7.75 3.38 -1.07
N GLU A 165 -8.53 4.43 -1.37
CA GLU A 165 -9.29 5.18 -0.38
C GLU A 165 -10.34 4.30 0.31
N ASN A 166 -11.04 3.43 -0.43
CA ASN A 166 -11.98 2.47 0.14
C ASN A 166 -11.27 1.41 0.99
N SER A 167 -10.19 0.82 0.50
CA SER A 167 -9.42 -0.16 1.28
C SER A 167 -8.92 0.42 2.60
N GLN A 168 -8.48 1.68 2.62
CA GLN A 168 -8.08 2.34 3.86
C GLN A 168 -9.26 2.59 4.82
N LYS A 169 -10.44 2.92 4.30
CA LYS A 169 -11.67 3.05 5.10
C LYS A 169 -12.09 1.72 5.68
N ASP A 170 -12.17 0.68 4.85
CA ASP A 170 -12.54 -0.68 5.25
C ASP A 170 -11.62 -1.19 6.38
N VAL A 171 -10.31 -0.98 6.25
CA VAL A 171 -9.35 -1.35 7.31
C VAL A 171 -9.60 -0.56 8.59
N THR A 172 -9.88 0.75 8.49
CA THR A 172 -10.12 1.59 9.67
C THR A 172 -11.43 1.19 10.38
N GLU A 173 -12.50 0.91 9.63
CA GLU A 173 -13.78 0.46 10.16
C GLU A 173 -13.69 -0.94 10.78
N ASN A 174 -13.00 -1.86 10.12
CA ASN A 174 -12.74 -3.21 10.64
C ASN A 174 -11.89 -3.16 11.90
N LEU A 175 -10.81 -2.36 11.92
CA LEU A 175 -9.99 -2.17 13.12
C LEU A 175 -10.78 -1.55 14.26
N HIS A 176 -11.64 -0.56 13.99
CA HIS A 176 -12.49 0.03 15.00
C HIS A 176 -13.46 -0.99 15.59
N THR A 177 -14.11 -1.79 14.73
CA THR A 177 -15.04 -2.86 15.14
C THR A 177 -14.32 -3.92 15.97
N PHE A 178 -13.16 -4.38 15.49
CA PHE A 178 -12.34 -5.37 16.17
C PHE A 178 -11.81 -4.87 17.51
N GLY A 179 -11.28 -3.65 17.58
CA GLY A 179 -10.79 -3.10 18.85
C GLY A 179 -11.92 -2.75 19.82
N SER A 180 -13.12 -2.41 19.34
CA SER A 180 -14.30 -2.28 20.21
C SER A 180 -14.73 -3.63 20.78
N HIS A 181 -14.64 -4.71 19.99
CA HIS A 181 -14.88 -6.06 20.46
C HIS A 181 -13.85 -6.46 21.54
N ILE A 182 -12.55 -6.25 21.30
CA ILE A 182 -11.51 -6.51 22.30
C ILE A 182 -11.70 -5.66 23.56
N ASP A 183 -12.03 -4.37 23.45
CA ASP A 183 -12.28 -3.51 24.61
C ASP A 183 -13.44 -4.05 25.46
N ASN A 184 -14.52 -4.50 24.81
CA ASN A 184 -15.64 -5.11 25.49
C ASN A 184 -15.26 -6.42 26.18
N GLU A 185 -14.59 -7.35 25.49
CA GLU A 185 -14.15 -8.62 26.07
C GLU A 185 -13.16 -8.41 27.22
N LEU A 186 -12.25 -7.44 27.08
CA LEU A 186 -11.30 -7.07 28.13
C LEU A 186 -12.05 -6.51 29.34
N ARG A 187 -13.04 -5.63 29.15
CA ARG A 187 -13.86 -5.12 30.26
C ARG A 187 -14.65 -6.23 30.96
N HIS A 188 -15.14 -7.24 30.24
CA HIS A 188 -15.79 -8.40 30.84
C HIS A 188 -14.80 -9.21 31.68
N PHE A 189 -13.66 -9.59 31.08
CA PHE A 189 -12.58 -10.29 31.79
C PHE A 189 -12.17 -9.58 33.08
N LEU A 190 -11.94 -8.26 33.03
CA LEU A 190 -11.51 -7.48 34.20
C LEU A 190 -12.62 -7.34 35.26
N ARG A 191 -13.91 -7.32 34.85
CA ARG A 191 -15.06 -7.22 35.77
C ARG A 191 -15.31 -8.52 36.53
N ASP A 192 -15.02 -9.66 35.92
CA ASP A 192 -15.25 -10.98 36.53
C ASP A 192 -14.24 -11.30 37.65
N LEU A 193 -13.06 -10.65 37.64
CA LEU A 193 -12.02 -10.85 38.65
C LEU A 193 -12.50 -10.42 40.06
N PRO A 194 -12.95 -9.15 40.30
CA PRO A 194 -13.50 -8.77 41.61
C PRO A 194 -14.71 -9.60 42.06
N ALA A 195 -15.58 -10.00 41.12
CA ALA A 195 -16.75 -10.82 41.43
C ALA A 195 -16.34 -12.19 41.99
N SER A 196 -15.38 -12.85 41.32
CA SER A 196 -14.82 -14.12 41.75
C SER A 196 -14.11 -14.02 43.11
N MET A 197 -13.36 -12.93 43.34
CA MET A 197 -12.69 -12.67 44.61
C MET A 197 -13.68 -12.45 45.77
N ARG A 198 -14.79 -11.73 45.56
CA ARG A 198 -15.84 -11.54 46.57
C ARG A 198 -16.53 -12.85 46.93
N GLN A 199 -16.72 -13.75 45.96
CA GLN A 199 -17.30 -15.07 46.21
C GLN A 199 -16.36 -15.91 47.08
N LEU A 200 -15.07 -15.94 46.75
CA LEU A 200 -14.04 -16.63 47.54
C LEU A 200 -13.95 -16.08 48.97
N ASP A 201 -13.95 -14.76 49.13
CA ASP A 201 -13.91 -14.10 50.45
C ASP A 201 -15.10 -14.51 51.35
N ARG A 202 -16.31 -14.61 50.77
CA ARG A 202 -17.51 -15.05 51.49
C ARG A 202 -17.44 -16.52 51.90
N THR A 203 -16.97 -17.39 51.01
CA THR A 203 -16.82 -18.83 51.32
C THR A 203 -15.77 -19.05 52.40
N ALA A 204 -14.68 -18.28 52.34
CA ALA A 204 -13.60 -18.33 53.33
C ALA A 204 -14.02 -17.79 54.70
N ALA A 205 -15.04 -16.91 54.77
CA ALA A 205 -15.56 -16.39 56.04
C ALA A 205 -16.27 -17.45 56.91
N SER A 206 -16.59 -18.62 56.34
CA SER A 206 -17.31 -19.72 57.03
C SER A 206 -16.45 -20.93 57.39
N GLY A 207 -15.12 -20.90 57.18
CA GLY A 207 -14.23 -22.04 57.42
C GLY A 207 -12.82 -21.66 57.88
N ASP A 208 -11.93 -22.66 57.96
CA ASP A 208 -10.52 -22.46 58.33
C ASP A 208 -9.75 -21.76 57.21
N LEU A 209 -8.81 -20.89 57.59
CA LEU A 209 -7.96 -20.11 56.68
C LEU A 209 -6.50 -20.61 56.73
N PRO A 210 -5.75 -20.59 55.61
CA PRO A 210 -6.18 -20.21 54.26
C PRO A 210 -6.92 -21.34 53.53
N VAL A 211 -7.89 -20.99 52.70
CA VAL A 211 -8.58 -21.95 51.80
C VAL A 211 -7.63 -22.40 50.71
N ASN A 212 -7.40 -23.71 50.59
CA ASN A 212 -6.60 -24.28 49.51
C ASN A 212 -7.38 -24.23 48.19
N LEU A 213 -6.86 -23.50 47.20
CA LEU A 213 -7.49 -23.33 45.90
C LEU A 213 -7.03 -24.41 44.93
N ASP A 214 -7.98 -25.03 44.23
CA ASP A 214 -7.67 -25.90 43.10
C ASP A 214 -7.18 -25.09 41.87
N LYS A 215 -6.53 -25.75 40.93
CA LYS A 215 -6.02 -25.21 39.67
C LYS A 215 -7.11 -24.58 38.78
N GLN A 216 -8.38 -24.90 39.03
CA GLN A 216 -9.53 -24.35 38.30
C GLN A 216 -9.79 -22.87 38.60
N TYR A 217 -9.39 -22.37 39.77
CA TYR A 217 -9.57 -20.96 40.12
C TYR A 217 -8.61 -20.08 39.31
N ILE A 218 -9.08 -18.91 38.87
CA ILE A 218 -8.26 -17.95 38.12
C ILE A 218 -7.25 -17.25 39.06
N ILE A 219 -7.68 -16.94 40.28
CA ILE A 219 -6.87 -16.30 41.33
C ILE A 219 -5.86 -17.31 41.89
N ASP A 220 -4.60 -16.90 42.03
CA ASP A 220 -3.53 -17.71 42.64
C ASP A 220 -3.49 -17.54 44.15
N THR A 221 -3.50 -16.30 44.63
CA THR A 221 -3.55 -15.98 46.06
C THR A 221 -4.45 -14.77 46.31
N LEU A 222 -5.24 -14.84 47.37
CA LEU A 222 -6.15 -13.80 47.84
C LEU A 222 -5.75 -13.38 49.26
N TRP A 223 -5.53 -12.09 49.46
CA TRP A 223 -5.21 -11.47 50.74
C TRP A 223 -6.32 -10.50 51.19
N ARG A 224 -6.45 -10.38 52.50
CA ARG A 224 -7.25 -9.37 53.19
C ARG A 224 -6.30 -8.38 53.86
N LEU A 225 -6.48 -7.09 53.62
CA LEU A 225 -5.79 -6.04 54.38
C LEU A 225 -6.78 -5.40 55.35
N GLU A 226 -6.45 -5.44 56.64
CA GLU A 226 -7.22 -4.77 57.69
C GLU A 226 -6.68 -3.36 57.97
N ARG A 227 -7.40 -2.54 58.75
CA ARG A 227 -6.99 -1.17 59.10
C ARG A 227 -5.62 -1.09 59.81
N SER A 228 -5.12 -2.20 60.37
CA SER A 228 -3.78 -2.33 60.97
C SER A 228 -2.65 -2.42 59.93
N ASN A 229 -2.97 -2.44 58.62
CA ASN A 229 -2.02 -2.68 57.52
C ASN A 229 -1.37 -4.08 57.54
N GLU A 230 -1.89 -4.99 58.36
CA GLU A 230 -1.49 -6.40 58.36
C GLU A 230 -2.29 -7.14 57.29
N SER A 231 -1.59 -7.84 56.39
CA SER A 231 -2.22 -8.65 55.36
C SER A 231 -2.38 -10.09 55.83
N GLN A 232 -3.60 -10.62 55.79
CA GLN A 232 -3.90 -12.02 56.05
C GLN A 232 -4.15 -12.77 54.74
N VAL A 233 -3.56 -13.94 54.56
CA VAL A 233 -3.85 -14.82 53.41
C VAL A 233 -5.21 -15.48 53.64
N ILE A 234 -6.16 -15.27 52.72
CA ILE A 234 -7.51 -15.83 52.79
C ILE A 234 -7.56 -17.16 52.04
N ALA A 235 -6.98 -17.19 50.84
CA ALA A 235 -7.00 -18.36 49.98
C ALA A 235 -5.74 -18.37 49.11
N SER A 236 -5.16 -19.54 48.86
CA SER A 236 -4.02 -19.68 47.98
C SER A 236 -3.97 -21.05 47.33
N LYS A 237 -3.41 -21.11 46.12
CA LYS A 237 -2.96 -22.35 45.48
C LYS A 237 -1.62 -22.84 46.01
N HIS A 238 -0.89 -21.99 46.74
CA HIS A 238 0.42 -22.30 47.29
C HIS A 238 0.30 -22.61 48.78
N GLU A 239 0.87 -23.74 49.21
CA GLU A 239 0.83 -24.18 50.61
C GLU A 239 1.53 -23.19 51.57
N THR A 240 2.48 -22.39 51.07
CA THR A 240 3.29 -21.44 51.86
C THR A 240 3.19 -20.01 51.33
N ALA A 241 1.99 -19.52 51.04
CA ALA A 241 1.79 -18.14 50.63
C ALA A 241 2.13 -17.15 51.76
N ALA A 242 3.02 -16.20 51.47
CA ALA A 242 3.43 -15.18 52.42
C ALA A 242 2.44 -13.99 52.46
N PRO A 243 2.37 -13.26 53.59
CA PRO A 243 1.75 -11.94 53.66
C PRO A 243 2.38 -10.96 52.66
N LEU A 244 1.60 -9.99 52.19
CA LEU A 244 2.09 -8.91 51.32
C LEU A 244 3.04 -7.99 52.10
N THR A 245 4.21 -7.74 51.53
CA THR A 245 5.25 -6.89 52.15
C THR A 245 5.26 -5.46 51.60
N THR A 246 4.58 -5.20 50.48
CA THR A 246 4.49 -3.89 49.83
C THR A 246 3.09 -3.28 50.00
N PRO A 247 2.98 -1.95 50.17
CA PRO A 247 1.70 -1.28 50.21
C PRO A 247 1.06 -1.30 48.80
N PHE A 248 -0.18 -1.78 48.72
CA PHE A 248 -0.98 -1.74 47.50
C PHE A 248 -2.05 -0.64 47.59
N PRO A 249 -2.32 0.08 46.49
CA PRO A 249 -3.40 1.06 46.47
C PRO A 249 -4.73 0.35 46.70
N CYS A 250 -5.46 0.74 47.74
CA CYS A 250 -6.79 0.24 48.03
C CYS A 250 -7.81 1.37 48.03
N ASN A 251 -8.47 1.53 46.89
CA ASN A 251 -9.47 2.57 46.68
C ASN A 251 -10.88 1.94 46.56
N ASN A 252 -11.91 2.79 46.58
CA ASN A 252 -13.29 2.37 46.34
C ASN A 252 -13.49 1.80 44.93
N SER A 253 -12.66 2.22 43.96
CA SER A 253 -12.62 1.65 42.62
C SER A 253 -11.63 0.49 42.55
N THR A 254 -11.97 -0.53 41.76
CA THR A 254 -11.02 -1.60 41.44
C THR A 254 -9.80 -1.03 40.75
N SER A 255 -8.61 -1.44 41.19
CA SER A 255 -7.34 -1.20 40.52
C SER A 255 -6.71 -2.54 40.17
N ILE A 256 -6.21 -2.64 38.94
CA ILE A 256 -5.55 -3.83 38.41
C ILE A 256 -4.17 -3.39 37.90
N THR A 257 -3.14 -3.89 38.57
CA THR A 257 -1.76 -3.52 38.32
C THR A 257 -0.98 -4.73 37.83
N LEU A 258 -0.32 -4.61 36.69
CA LEU A 258 0.60 -5.61 36.18
C LEU A 258 2.03 -5.28 36.66
N GLN A 259 2.64 -6.15 37.46
CA GLN A 259 3.99 -6.01 38.00
C GLN A 259 4.67 -7.39 38.11
N GLU A 260 5.95 -7.48 37.73
CA GLU A 260 6.79 -8.68 37.93
C GLU A 260 6.13 -9.98 37.43
N ASN A 261 5.52 -9.93 36.24
CA ASN A 261 4.83 -11.07 35.60
C ASN A 261 3.59 -11.59 36.39
N GLN A 262 3.03 -10.76 37.26
CA GLN A 262 1.81 -11.01 38.02
C GLN A 262 0.84 -9.83 37.84
N LEU A 263 -0.45 -10.14 37.76
CA LEU A 263 -1.51 -9.17 37.87
C LEU A 263 -2.00 -9.13 39.32
N TYR A 264 -2.08 -7.93 39.87
CA TYR A 264 -2.64 -7.67 41.18
C TYR A 264 -3.96 -6.93 41.01
N VAL A 265 -5.03 -7.48 41.56
CA VAL A 265 -6.36 -6.87 41.59
C VAL A 265 -6.63 -6.42 43.02
N SER A 266 -6.89 -5.13 43.24
CA SER A 266 -7.23 -4.59 44.56
C SER A 266 -8.54 -3.80 44.51
N PHE A 267 -9.37 -3.94 45.54
CA PHE A 267 -10.57 -3.13 45.73
C PHE A 267 -11.03 -3.15 47.19
N LEU A 268 -11.74 -2.09 47.60
CA LEU A 268 -12.34 -2.01 48.92
C LEU A 268 -13.65 -2.80 49.01
N THR A 269 -13.85 -3.56 50.09
CA THR A 269 -15.12 -4.21 50.44
C THR A 269 -15.48 -3.89 51.90
N GLY A 270 -16.49 -3.02 52.08
CA GLY A 270 -16.77 -2.45 53.40
C GLY A 270 -15.56 -1.65 53.92
N ASP A 271 -15.02 -2.06 55.06
CA ASP A 271 -13.84 -1.45 55.71
C ASP A 271 -12.52 -2.20 55.45
N ARG A 272 -12.53 -3.22 54.57
CA ARG A 272 -11.40 -4.13 54.34
C ARG A 272 -10.95 -4.07 52.89
N CYS A 273 -9.65 -4.20 52.66
CA CYS A 273 -9.14 -4.35 51.30
C CYS A 273 -9.07 -5.83 50.92
N LEU A 274 -9.51 -6.17 49.71
CA LEU A 274 -9.18 -7.45 49.10
C LEU A 274 -8.14 -7.23 48.01
N ILE A 275 -7.08 -8.05 48.04
CA ILE A 275 -6.01 -8.05 47.05
C ILE A 275 -5.88 -9.46 46.52
N GLY A 276 -5.89 -9.64 45.21
CA GLY A 276 -5.75 -10.94 44.55
C GLY A 276 -4.61 -10.90 43.56
N SER A 277 -3.83 -11.97 43.49
CA SER A 277 -2.82 -12.17 42.45
C SER A 277 -3.28 -13.22 41.44
N LEU A 278 -2.91 -13.02 40.18
CA LEU A 278 -3.01 -14.03 39.12
C LEU A 278 -1.81 -13.89 38.18
N PRO A 279 -1.35 -14.97 37.54
CA PRO A 279 -0.14 -14.91 36.74
C PRO A 279 -0.42 -14.17 35.43
N ALA A 280 0.55 -13.37 34.96
CA ALA A 280 0.40 -12.61 33.71
C ALA A 280 0.14 -13.50 32.49
N SER A 281 0.52 -14.79 32.54
CA SER A 281 0.18 -15.79 31.52
C SER A 281 -1.33 -15.96 31.30
N ARG A 282 -2.19 -15.61 32.28
CA ARG A 282 -3.64 -15.57 32.08
C ARG A 282 -4.06 -14.43 31.16
N LEU A 283 -3.43 -13.27 31.29
CA LEU A 283 -3.64 -12.16 30.36
C LEU A 283 -3.11 -12.50 28.98
N GLU A 284 -1.92 -13.10 28.89
CA GLU A 284 -1.36 -13.60 27.64
C GLU A 284 -2.34 -14.57 26.93
N GLN A 285 -2.86 -15.55 27.68
CA GLN A 285 -3.84 -16.52 27.16
C GLN A 285 -5.11 -15.82 26.68
N PHE A 286 -5.62 -14.84 27.44
CA PHE A 286 -6.76 -14.02 27.02
C PHE A 286 -6.46 -13.29 25.71
N LEU A 287 -5.34 -12.56 25.63
CA LEU A 287 -4.94 -11.81 24.43
C LEU A 287 -4.76 -12.71 23.21
N ASN A 288 -4.19 -13.90 23.39
CA ASN A 288 -4.03 -14.90 22.34
C ASN A 288 -5.38 -15.39 21.81
N LEU A 289 -6.35 -15.68 22.70
CA LEU A 289 -7.70 -16.08 22.30
C LEU A 289 -8.44 -15.00 21.51
N GLN A 290 -8.14 -13.72 21.74
CA GLN A 290 -8.75 -12.60 21.01
C GLN A 290 -8.05 -12.31 19.67
N ALA A 291 -6.78 -12.66 19.51
CA ALA A 291 -5.98 -12.42 18.30
C ALA A 291 -6.19 -13.52 17.23
N VAL A 292 -7.45 -13.76 16.85
CA VAL A 292 -7.81 -14.83 15.90
C VAL A 292 -7.46 -14.48 14.45
N GLU A 293 -7.37 -13.20 14.13
CA GLU A 293 -7.13 -12.73 12.76
C GLU A 293 -5.63 -12.79 12.40
N GLU A 294 -5.34 -13.32 11.21
CA GLU A 294 -3.97 -13.46 10.70
C GLU A 294 -3.28 -12.09 10.58
N GLY A 295 -2.08 -11.96 11.16
CA GLY A 295 -1.31 -10.72 11.12
C GLY A 295 -1.76 -9.66 12.13
N VAL A 296 -2.69 -10.00 13.04
CA VAL A 296 -3.05 -9.20 14.21
C VAL A 296 -2.25 -9.65 15.42
N VAL A 297 -1.71 -8.68 16.15
CA VAL A 297 -1.07 -8.91 17.45
C VAL A 297 -1.61 -7.89 18.44
N VAL A 298 -2.01 -8.36 19.62
CA VAL A 298 -2.52 -7.51 20.71
C VAL A 298 -1.48 -7.45 21.82
N PHE A 299 -1.19 -6.24 22.28
CA PHE A 299 -0.16 -5.94 23.26
C PHE A 299 -0.76 -5.30 24.51
N ALA A 300 -0.19 -5.63 25.67
CA ALA A 300 -0.32 -4.85 26.90
C ALA A 300 1.00 -4.11 27.15
N VAL A 301 0.95 -2.78 27.19
CA VAL A 301 2.12 -1.90 27.22
C VAL A 301 2.07 -0.97 28.43
N ILE A 302 3.18 -0.84 29.17
CA ILE A 302 3.35 0.10 30.28
C ILE A 302 4.58 0.95 30.00
N ASP A 303 4.45 2.27 30.06
CA ASP A 303 5.54 3.23 29.81
C ASP A 303 6.33 2.91 28.52
N ASN A 304 5.61 2.58 27.44
CA ASN A 304 6.16 2.21 26.13
C ASN A 304 6.94 0.88 26.08
N HIS A 305 6.89 0.07 27.14
CA HIS A 305 7.48 -1.27 27.20
C HIS A 305 6.39 -2.35 27.10
N VAL A 306 6.62 -3.34 26.25
CA VAL A 306 5.71 -4.49 26.11
C VAL A 306 5.84 -5.37 27.33
N VAL A 307 4.74 -5.59 28.04
CA VAL A 307 4.72 -6.48 29.20
C VAL A 307 4.28 -7.88 28.82
N THR A 308 3.27 -7.99 27.97
CA THR A 308 2.81 -9.24 27.38
C THR A 308 2.13 -8.99 26.04
N SER A 309 2.01 -10.03 25.21
CA SER A 309 1.33 -9.96 23.91
C SER A 309 0.61 -11.26 23.60
N SER A 310 -0.25 -11.25 22.59
CA SER A 310 -0.89 -12.46 22.05
C SER A 310 0.10 -13.49 21.48
N LEU A 311 1.36 -13.10 21.24
CA LEU A 311 2.46 -13.98 20.80
C LEU A 311 3.45 -14.33 21.93
N GLY A 312 3.17 -13.89 23.17
CA GLY A 312 4.04 -14.08 24.33
C GLY A 312 4.98 -12.91 24.62
N ASN A 313 5.98 -13.14 25.47
CA ASN A 313 6.83 -12.10 26.07
C ASN A 313 8.04 -11.64 25.21
N GLN A 314 8.28 -12.25 24.04
CA GLN A 314 9.42 -11.94 23.17
C GLN A 314 8.99 -11.24 21.87
N VAL A 315 8.43 -10.04 21.97
CA VAL A 315 8.14 -9.23 20.78
C VAL A 315 8.78 -7.85 20.95
N ASP A 316 9.62 -7.47 19.98
CA ASP A 316 10.30 -6.17 19.93
C ASP A 316 9.32 -5.00 20.11
N ALA A 317 9.84 -3.91 20.70
CA ALA A 317 9.06 -2.72 21.02
C ALA A 317 8.27 -2.22 19.79
N PRO A 318 6.94 -1.99 19.87
CA PRO A 318 6.08 -2.01 18.69
C PRO A 318 5.97 -0.69 17.93
N PHE A 319 6.68 0.37 18.34
CA PHE A 319 6.32 1.75 17.99
C PHE A 319 7.44 2.57 17.33
N GLU A 320 8.57 1.95 16.99
CA GLU A 320 9.64 2.68 16.30
C GLU A 320 9.27 2.94 14.83
N GLY A 321 9.13 4.22 14.49
CA GLY A 321 8.76 4.61 13.14
C GLY A 321 8.17 6.01 13.05
N THR A 322 7.75 6.35 11.85
CA THR A 322 6.97 7.56 11.59
C THR A 322 5.48 7.19 11.66
N SER A 323 4.74 7.79 12.58
CA SER A 323 3.29 7.61 12.70
C SER A 323 2.53 8.63 11.84
N ILE A 324 1.55 8.14 11.08
CA ILE A 324 0.64 8.96 10.27
C ILE A 324 -0.78 8.74 10.82
N PRO A 325 -1.44 9.76 11.40
CA PRO A 325 -2.78 9.59 11.95
C PRO A 325 -3.80 9.31 10.84
N LEU A 326 -4.68 8.33 11.07
CA LEU A 326 -5.77 7.99 10.14
C LEU A 326 -7.13 8.36 10.71
N SER A 327 -7.35 8.05 11.99
CA SER A 327 -8.56 8.38 12.73
C SER A 327 -8.24 8.51 14.22
N LYS A 328 -9.26 8.68 15.07
CA LYS A 328 -9.07 8.75 16.52
C LYS A 328 -8.48 7.43 17.03
N ASN A 329 -7.31 7.51 17.65
CA ASN A 329 -6.53 6.38 18.19
C ASN A 329 -6.02 5.37 17.15
N ILE A 330 -6.20 5.60 15.85
CA ILE A 330 -5.68 4.73 14.78
C ILE A 330 -4.64 5.49 13.97
N TYR A 331 -3.45 4.91 13.84
CA TYR A 331 -2.36 5.47 13.05
C TYR A 331 -1.65 4.40 12.21
N HIS A 332 -1.10 4.85 11.09
CA HIS A 332 -0.24 4.08 10.21
C HIS A 332 1.21 4.27 10.63
N LEU A 333 1.85 3.20 11.09
CA LEU A 333 3.25 3.19 11.50
C LEU A 333 4.14 2.73 10.34
N LEU A 334 4.96 3.64 9.83
CA LEU A 334 5.99 3.34 8.83
C LEU A 334 7.32 3.04 9.53
N PRO A 335 7.98 1.91 9.22
CA PRO A 335 9.25 1.56 9.86
C PRO A 335 10.32 2.60 9.57
N SER A 336 11.24 2.77 10.52
CA SER A 336 12.45 3.58 10.38
C SER A 336 13.50 2.87 9.50
N GLY A 337 14.46 3.64 8.98
CA GLY A 337 15.58 3.13 8.17
C GLY A 337 15.48 3.46 6.68
N GLU A 338 16.64 3.47 6.02
CA GLU A 338 16.73 3.68 4.57
C GLU A 338 16.32 2.42 3.81
N MET A 339 15.17 2.49 3.15
CA MET A 339 14.68 1.42 2.29
C MET A 339 13.80 1.97 1.17
N PRO A 340 13.67 1.24 0.04
CA PRO A 340 12.77 1.64 -1.03
C PRO A 340 11.33 1.81 -0.51
N LYS A 341 10.64 2.87 -0.95
CA LYS A 341 9.29 3.22 -0.46
C LYS A 341 8.31 2.04 -0.49
N MET A 342 8.30 1.26 -1.56
CA MET A 342 7.37 0.13 -1.72
C MET A 342 7.64 -0.99 -0.68
N ARG A 343 8.91 -1.22 -0.34
CA ARG A 343 9.29 -2.12 0.75
C ARG A 343 8.89 -1.55 2.12
N ARG A 344 9.10 -0.25 2.32
CA ARG A 344 8.68 0.47 3.55
C ARG A 344 7.19 0.35 3.81
N TYR A 345 6.36 0.49 2.77
CA TYR A 345 4.91 0.29 2.88
C TYR A 345 4.56 -1.17 3.14
N LYS A 346 5.20 -2.15 2.50
CA LYS A 346 4.92 -3.58 2.76
C LYS A 346 5.23 -4.00 4.20
N LEU A 347 6.25 -3.39 4.82
CA LEU A 347 6.64 -3.64 6.21
C LEU A 347 5.92 -2.75 7.23
N SER A 348 4.99 -1.91 6.79
CA SER A 348 4.26 -1.01 7.67
C SER A 348 3.11 -1.71 8.41
N HIS A 349 2.64 -1.07 9.48
CA HIS A 349 1.61 -1.63 10.35
C HIS A 349 0.56 -0.56 10.67
N TYR A 350 -0.69 -0.98 10.81
CA TYR A 350 -1.70 -0.15 11.45
C TYR A 350 -1.71 -0.43 12.95
N ILE A 351 -1.75 0.63 13.74
CA ILE A 351 -1.82 0.57 15.19
C ILE A 351 -3.13 1.17 15.63
N TYR A 352 -3.84 0.46 16.49
CA TYR A 352 -5.03 0.96 17.19
C TYR A 352 -4.79 0.90 18.70
N GLU A 353 -4.78 2.07 19.32
CA GLU A 353 -4.72 2.22 20.76
C GLU A 353 -6.13 2.21 21.37
N LEU A 354 -6.40 1.23 22.24
CA LEU A 354 -7.69 1.20 22.93
C LEU A 354 -7.82 2.43 23.85
N PRO A 355 -9.05 2.92 24.08
CA PRO A 355 -9.29 3.97 25.06
C PRO A 355 -8.68 3.60 26.42
N LYS A 356 -8.06 4.57 27.10
CA LYS A 356 -7.54 4.36 28.45
C LYS A 356 -8.66 3.89 29.37
N ASN A 357 -8.32 2.96 30.24
CA ASN A 357 -9.24 2.38 31.22
C ASN A 357 -8.66 2.62 32.62
N ASP A 358 -9.39 3.38 33.43
CA ASP A 358 -8.93 3.83 34.75
C ASP A 358 -8.71 2.69 35.76
N ILE A 359 -9.20 1.48 35.44
CA ILE A 359 -9.04 0.28 36.27
C ILE A 359 -7.65 -0.34 36.08
N ILE A 360 -7.01 -0.20 34.92
CA ILE A 360 -5.75 -0.88 34.57
C ILE A 360 -4.58 0.11 34.44
N ASN A 361 -3.37 -0.34 34.79
CA ASN A 361 -2.15 0.46 34.65
C ASN A 361 -1.42 0.30 33.30
N TRP A 362 -1.92 -0.56 32.40
CA TRP A 362 -1.38 -0.74 31.06
C TRP A 362 -2.30 -0.19 29.98
N GLN A 363 -1.72 0.12 28.82
CA GLN A 363 -2.43 0.44 27.59
C GLN A 363 -2.52 -0.80 26.72
N THR A 364 -3.71 -1.10 26.22
CA THR A 364 -3.92 -2.19 25.26
C THR A 364 -3.78 -1.64 23.85
N ILE A 365 -2.94 -2.27 23.04
CA ILE A 365 -2.62 -1.81 21.68
C ILE A 365 -2.75 -2.96 20.70
N ILE A 366 -3.47 -2.73 19.61
CA ILE A 366 -3.65 -3.70 18.53
C ILE A 366 -2.75 -3.29 17.36
N LYS A 367 -2.00 -4.24 16.82
CA LYS A 367 -1.14 -4.07 15.65
C LYS A 367 -1.61 -4.99 14.54
N LEU A 368 -1.86 -4.43 13.37
CA LEU A 368 -2.23 -5.17 12.16
C LEU A 368 -1.16 -5.01 11.09
N SER A 369 -0.67 -6.12 10.54
CA SER A 369 0.28 -6.10 9.41
C SER A 369 -0.39 -5.61 8.13
N PHE A 370 0.20 -4.60 7.49
CA PHE A 370 -0.31 -4.08 6.22
C PHE A 370 0.12 -4.91 5.00
N SER A 371 1.01 -5.90 5.19
CA SER A 371 1.62 -6.69 4.11
C SER A 371 0.60 -7.38 3.19
N LYS A 372 -0.43 -8.02 3.76
CA LYS A 372 -1.50 -8.71 3.02
C LYS A 372 -2.33 -7.75 2.16
N HIS A 373 -2.72 -6.62 2.74
CA HIS A 373 -3.44 -5.56 2.04
C HIS A 373 -2.62 -4.95 0.91
N VAL A 374 -1.30 -4.77 1.11
CA VAL A 374 -0.39 -4.34 0.04
C VAL A 374 -0.37 -5.35 -1.10
N ASP A 375 -0.31 -6.65 -0.81
CA ASP A 375 -0.28 -7.68 -1.85
C ASP A 375 -1.59 -7.76 -2.64
N GLU A 376 -2.74 -7.57 -1.99
CA GLU A 376 -4.04 -7.45 -2.66
C GLU A 376 -4.11 -6.23 -3.59
N LEU A 377 -3.69 -5.07 -3.10
CA LEU A 377 -3.64 -3.86 -3.91
C LEU A 377 -2.64 -4.02 -5.07
N GLN A 378 -1.47 -4.63 -4.86
CA GLN A 378 -0.52 -4.90 -5.94
C GLN A 378 -1.13 -5.78 -7.04
N ARG A 379 -1.90 -6.82 -6.69
CA ARG A 379 -2.61 -7.65 -7.68
C ARG A 379 -3.61 -6.86 -8.51
N ILE A 380 -4.40 -6.00 -7.87
CA ILE A 380 -5.34 -5.11 -8.58
C ILE A 380 -4.60 -4.18 -9.54
N TYR A 381 -3.49 -3.60 -9.11
CA TYR A 381 -2.70 -2.69 -9.95
C TYR A 381 -2.04 -3.43 -11.12
N ILE A 382 -1.52 -4.64 -10.90
CA ILE A 382 -1.00 -5.52 -11.97
C ILE A 382 -2.08 -5.76 -13.01
N PHE A 383 -3.31 -6.10 -12.59
CA PHE A 383 -4.43 -6.30 -13.50
C PHE A 383 -4.74 -5.04 -14.31
N ILE A 384 -4.88 -3.89 -13.64
CA ILE A 384 -5.18 -2.60 -14.30
C ILE A 384 -4.09 -2.23 -15.32
N PHE A 385 -2.81 -2.30 -14.94
CA PHE A 385 -1.71 -1.98 -15.86
C PHE A 385 -1.61 -2.98 -17.02
N SER A 386 -1.85 -4.28 -16.78
CA SER A 386 -1.87 -5.32 -17.81
C SER A 386 -2.95 -5.05 -18.86
N VAL A 387 -4.19 -4.80 -18.40
CA VAL A 387 -5.32 -4.48 -19.28
C VAL A 387 -5.05 -3.19 -20.04
N MET A 388 -4.58 -2.14 -19.34
CA MET A 388 -4.28 -0.85 -19.96
C MET A 388 -3.21 -0.96 -21.05
N LEU A 389 -2.08 -1.63 -20.78
CA LEU A 389 -1.02 -1.82 -21.77
C LEU A 389 -1.48 -2.71 -22.93
N GLY A 390 -2.21 -3.79 -22.65
CA GLY A 390 -2.77 -4.66 -23.68
C GLY A 390 -3.69 -3.90 -24.63
N VAL A 391 -4.59 -3.07 -24.09
CA VAL A 391 -5.47 -2.22 -24.90
C VAL A 391 -4.68 -1.17 -25.67
N ILE A 392 -3.68 -0.51 -25.07
CA ILE A 392 -2.83 0.47 -25.75
C ILE A 392 -2.11 -0.17 -26.95
N LEU A 393 -1.52 -1.36 -26.79
CA LEU A 393 -0.83 -2.07 -27.86
C LEU A 393 -1.80 -2.53 -28.97
N LEU A 394 -2.96 -3.04 -28.58
CA LEU A 394 -4.01 -3.43 -29.53
C LEU A 394 -4.51 -2.23 -30.34
N VAL A 395 -4.79 -1.12 -29.68
CA VAL A 395 -5.25 0.11 -30.34
C VAL A 395 -4.14 0.70 -31.20
N ALA A 396 -2.88 0.64 -30.78
CA ALA A 396 -1.75 1.06 -31.61
C ALA A 396 -1.68 0.23 -32.90
N LEU A 397 -1.85 -1.09 -32.82
CA LEU A 397 -1.89 -1.97 -33.99
C LEU A 397 -3.07 -1.62 -34.92
N ILE A 398 -4.28 -1.51 -34.37
CA ILE A 398 -5.49 -1.19 -35.13
C ILE A 398 -5.38 0.20 -35.77
N ALA A 399 -4.94 1.20 -35.02
CA ALA A 399 -4.77 2.57 -35.51
C ALA A 399 -3.72 2.63 -36.63
N TYR A 400 -2.63 1.87 -36.51
CA TYR A 400 -1.63 1.75 -37.57
C TYR A 400 -2.24 1.17 -38.86
N LEU A 401 -3.01 0.08 -38.78
CA LEU A 401 -3.67 -0.54 -39.93
C LEU A 401 -4.74 0.36 -40.56
N LEU A 402 -5.62 0.96 -39.74
CA LEU A 402 -6.67 1.86 -40.20
C LEU A 402 -6.10 3.10 -40.88
N SER A 403 -5.05 3.70 -40.31
CA SER A 403 -4.41 4.89 -40.89
C SER A 403 -3.87 4.61 -42.30
N ASN A 404 -3.37 3.40 -42.55
CA ASN A 404 -2.91 2.98 -43.88
C ASN A 404 -4.07 2.78 -44.86
N SER A 405 -5.16 2.14 -44.43
CA SER A 405 -6.34 1.87 -45.26
C SER A 405 -7.08 3.13 -45.70
N LEU A 406 -7.40 4.03 -44.77
CA LEU A 406 -8.10 5.30 -45.04
C LEU A 406 -7.36 6.16 -46.06
N LEU A 407 -6.03 6.16 -45.98
CA LEU A 407 -5.24 6.97 -46.89
C LEU A 407 -5.17 6.35 -48.29
N TYR A 408 -5.19 5.01 -48.42
CA TYR A 408 -5.31 4.35 -49.72
C TYR A 408 -6.63 4.71 -50.41
N ALA A 409 -7.74 4.71 -49.64
CA ALA A 409 -9.05 5.10 -50.14
C ALA A 409 -9.08 6.57 -50.63
N LEU A 410 -8.51 7.49 -49.84
CA LEU A 410 -8.44 8.93 -50.19
C LEU A 410 -7.54 9.22 -51.39
N THR A 411 -6.38 8.53 -51.50
CA THR A 411 -5.49 8.70 -52.66
C THR A 411 -6.12 8.20 -53.95
N ARG A 412 -6.90 7.11 -53.89
CA ARG A 412 -7.59 6.55 -55.05
C ARG A 412 -8.65 7.51 -55.60
N LEU A 413 -9.41 8.16 -54.71
CA LEU A 413 -10.41 9.18 -55.09
C LEU A 413 -9.77 10.43 -55.69
N THR A 414 -8.67 10.91 -55.12
CA THR A 414 -7.96 12.09 -55.64
C THR A 414 -7.32 11.84 -57.00
N THR A 415 -6.79 10.64 -57.28
CA THR A 415 -6.31 10.30 -58.63
C THR A 415 -7.43 10.24 -59.66
N ILE A 416 -8.64 9.81 -59.27
CA ILE A 416 -9.79 9.73 -60.19
C ILE A 416 -10.35 11.13 -60.50
N THR A 417 -10.42 12.02 -59.50
CA THR A 417 -10.93 13.39 -59.69
C THR A 417 -9.90 14.34 -60.31
N ALA A 418 -8.61 14.13 -60.07
CA ALA A 418 -7.55 14.94 -60.69
C ALA A 418 -7.42 14.73 -62.20
N ASP A 419 -7.76 13.55 -62.71
CA ASP A 419 -7.74 13.21 -64.14
C ASP A 419 -9.05 13.56 -64.86
N LEU A 420 -10.06 14.04 -64.13
CA LEU A 420 -11.39 14.30 -64.65
C LEU A 420 -11.41 15.41 -65.74
N PRO A 421 -10.68 16.54 -65.60
CA PRO A 421 -10.65 17.56 -66.65
C PRO A 421 -10.06 17.04 -67.97
N LYS A 422 -8.98 16.25 -67.89
CA LYS A 422 -8.32 15.63 -69.05
C LYS A 422 -9.23 14.61 -69.77
N LYS A 423 -9.94 13.78 -69.00
CA LYS A 423 -10.86 12.77 -69.56
C LYS A 423 -12.09 13.40 -70.21
N ILE A 424 -12.57 14.53 -69.68
CA ILE A 424 -13.65 15.33 -70.29
C ILE A 424 -13.17 15.97 -71.60
N GLU A 425 -11.94 16.48 -71.64
CA GLU A 425 -11.33 17.06 -72.85
C GLU A 425 -11.13 16.02 -73.97
N GLN A 426 -10.81 14.77 -73.59
CA GLN A 426 -10.54 13.67 -74.52
C GLN A 426 -11.77 12.82 -74.89
N ARG A 427 -12.97 13.15 -74.35
CA ARG A 427 -14.22 12.38 -74.52
C ARG A 427 -14.08 10.87 -74.21
N GLU A 428 -13.24 10.52 -73.24
CA GLU A 428 -13.11 9.14 -72.79
C GLU A 428 -14.32 8.73 -71.92
N THR A 429 -14.79 7.48 -72.05
CA THR A 429 -15.91 6.97 -71.23
C THR A 429 -15.47 6.81 -69.77
N ILE A 430 -16.14 7.53 -68.87
CA ILE A 430 -15.84 7.52 -67.44
C ILE A 430 -16.38 6.22 -66.80
N SER A 431 -15.48 5.27 -66.54
CA SER A 431 -15.77 4.08 -65.72
C SER A 431 -15.71 4.45 -64.24
N TRP A 432 -16.89 4.57 -63.61
CA TRP A 432 -16.97 4.76 -62.17
C TRP A 432 -16.72 3.43 -61.44
N PRO A 433 -15.90 3.40 -60.37
CA PRO A 433 -15.77 2.21 -59.56
C PRO A 433 -17.11 1.91 -58.87
N GLN A 434 -17.63 0.70 -59.06
CA GLN A 434 -18.83 0.27 -58.34
C GLN A 434 -18.52 0.20 -56.84
N SER A 435 -19.23 1.01 -56.07
CA SER A 435 -19.27 0.92 -54.61
C SER A 435 -20.02 -0.36 -54.23
N ASN A 436 -19.41 -1.21 -53.39
CA ASN A 436 -20.12 -2.32 -52.74
C ASN A 436 -21.05 -1.86 -51.60
N ILE A 437 -21.12 -0.56 -51.32
CA ILE A 437 -22.08 0.02 -50.41
C ILE A 437 -23.25 0.50 -51.26
N GLN A 438 -24.33 -0.28 -51.26
CA GLN A 438 -25.66 0.19 -51.69
C GLN A 438 -26.13 1.22 -50.67
N GLY A 439 -26.54 2.40 -51.16
CA GLY A 439 -27.08 3.49 -50.36
C GLY A 439 -28.53 3.26 -49.96
#